data_AF-A0A1C2AD82-F1
#
_entry.id   AF-A0A1C2AD82-F1
#
_cell.length_a   1.000
_cell.length_b   1.000
_cell.length_c   1.000
_cell.angle_alpha   90.00
_cell.angle_beta   90.00
_cell.angle_gamma   90.00
#
_symmetry.space_group_name_H-M   'P 1'
#
loop_
_entity.id
_entity.type
_entity.pdbx_description
1 polymer ?
#
loop_
_entity_poly.entity_id
_entity_poly.type
_entity_poly.pdbx_seq_one_letter_code
_entity_poly.pdbx_strand_id
1 'polypeptide(L)'
;VVELTVALHHVFDTPKDKLIWDVGHQSYPHKILTGRKDKIRTLRQGSGLSGFTKRSESEFDPFGAAHSSTSISAGLGIATANKLSNKSDQVIAVIGDGAMSAGMAYEAMNNAGDSKTKMIVILNDNDMSIAKPVGAMKSYLAKIFSGKIYFSFRETVKMIISSFSKRFSKKAGKAEDFLRSAVTGGTLFNSLGFYYVGPIDGHDLDVLLPILKNAKESNHNGPILIHIKTQKGKGYSFAEKSDDKYHGVTKFDVQTGVQQKSTTKAPAFTKVFANTLIEHAKKDSKIVGITAAMPSGTGMDAFSKVFPDRTFDVGIAEQHAVTFAAGLATEGYKPYAAIYSTFLQRAYDQVVHDVAIQCLPVRFAIDRAGLVGADGATHAGAFDITYLSTLPNFIVMAASDEAELVRMVNT
;
A
#
# COMPACT_ATOMS: atom_id res chain seq x y z
N VAL A 1 10.88 8.84 4.26
CA VAL A 1 11.60 7.57 4.57
C VAL A 1 13.13 7.68 4.50
N VAL A 2 13.73 8.84 4.18
CA VAL A 2 15.20 8.94 3.98
C VAL A 2 15.97 8.50 5.22
N GLU A 3 15.63 9.06 6.39
CA GLU A 3 16.29 8.75 7.67
C GLU A 3 16.07 7.28 8.06
N LEU A 4 14.85 6.77 7.92
CA LEU A 4 14.55 5.34 8.09
C LEU A 4 15.46 4.47 7.22
N THR A 5 15.60 4.80 5.93
CA THR A 5 16.42 3.99 5.01
C THR A 5 17.88 3.96 5.42
N VAL A 6 18.42 5.09 5.87
CA VAL A 6 19.78 5.17 6.41
C VAL A 6 19.90 4.32 7.67
N ALA A 7 18.95 4.43 8.61
CA ALA A 7 18.95 3.66 9.85
C ALA A 7 18.87 2.15 9.60
N LEU A 8 18.03 1.71 8.66
CA LEU A 8 17.90 0.30 8.27
C LEU A 8 19.22 -0.26 7.72
N HIS A 9 19.86 0.45 6.79
CA HIS A 9 21.14 0.02 6.21
C HIS A 9 22.32 0.13 7.17
N HIS A 10 22.21 0.97 8.21
CA HIS A 10 23.20 1.04 9.28
C HIS A 10 23.09 -0.14 10.26
N VAL A 11 21.86 -0.56 10.58
CA VAL A 11 21.60 -1.60 11.60
C VAL A 11 21.61 -3.01 11.01
N PHE A 12 21.08 -3.21 9.81
CA PHE A 12 20.94 -4.53 9.17
C PHE A 12 22.00 -4.76 8.11
N ASP A 13 22.48 -6.00 8.03
CA ASP A 13 23.57 -6.41 7.14
C ASP A 13 23.00 -6.87 5.79
N THR A 14 22.53 -5.93 4.97
CA THR A 14 22.04 -6.27 3.62
C THR A 14 23.22 -6.49 2.66
N PRO A 15 23.15 -7.45 1.72
CA PRO A 15 21.98 -8.22 1.29
C PRO A 15 21.78 -9.55 2.04
N LYS A 16 22.57 -9.86 3.07
CA LYS A 16 22.38 -11.08 3.89
C LYS A 16 21.03 -11.01 4.61
N ASP A 17 20.82 -9.97 5.40
CA ASP A 17 19.52 -9.57 5.90
C ASP A 17 18.63 -9.09 4.72
N LYS A 18 17.35 -9.45 4.74
CA LYS A 18 16.42 -9.20 3.63
C LYS A 18 15.53 -8.00 3.95
N LEU A 19 15.71 -6.92 3.19
CA LEU A 19 14.90 -5.71 3.27
C LEU A 19 13.93 -5.63 2.09
N ILE A 20 12.63 -5.65 2.38
CA ILE A 20 11.54 -5.69 1.41
C ILE A 20 10.76 -4.38 1.51
N TRP A 21 10.60 -3.69 0.39
CA TRP A 21 9.84 -2.44 0.31
C TRP A 21 8.47 -2.71 -0.32
N ASP A 22 7.38 -2.44 0.40
CA ASP A 22 6.03 -2.51 -0.15
C ASP A 22 5.83 -1.45 -1.22
N VAL A 23 5.25 -1.79 -2.38
CA VAL A 23 5.22 -0.97 -3.61
C VAL A 23 6.60 -0.63 -4.17
N GLY A 24 7.55 -0.16 -3.36
CA GLY A 24 8.93 0.14 -3.76
C GLY A 24 9.14 1.57 -4.28
N HIS A 25 8.08 2.38 -4.42
CA HIS A 25 8.17 3.78 -4.86
C HIS A 25 8.99 4.67 -3.92
N GLN A 26 9.04 4.31 -2.64
CA GLN A 26 9.77 4.97 -1.57
C GLN A 26 11.23 4.50 -1.43
N SER A 27 11.69 3.59 -2.30
CA SER A 27 13.00 2.93 -2.17
C SER A 27 14.19 3.69 -2.79
N TYR A 28 14.03 4.92 -3.26
CA TYR A 28 15.13 5.63 -3.96
C TYR A 28 16.38 5.84 -3.10
N PRO A 29 16.28 6.25 -1.81
CA PRO A 29 17.44 6.29 -0.92
C PRO A 29 18.09 4.92 -0.77
N HIS A 30 17.30 3.83 -0.77
CA HIS A 30 17.81 2.47 -0.69
C HIS A 30 18.63 2.12 -1.94
N LYS A 31 18.15 2.48 -3.14
CA LYS A 31 18.92 2.30 -4.39
C LYS A 31 20.23 3.07 -4.37
N ILE A 32 20.20 4.33 -3.92
CA ILE A 32 21.40 5.18 -3.82
C ILE A 32 22.45 4.53 -2.91
N LEU A 33 22.05 4.04 -1.74
CA LEU A 33 22.95 3.44 -0.75
C LEU A 33 23.47 2.04 -1.13
N THR A 34 22.86 1.40 -2.14
CA THR A 34 23.18 0.01 -2.54
C THR A 34 23.81 -0.04 -3.93
N GLY A 35 24.77 0.86 -4.18
CA GLY A 35 25.60 0.86 -5.39
C GLY A 35 24.95 1.41 -6.67
N ARG A 36 23.74 2.00 -6.60
CA ARG A 36 23.03 2.53 -7.78
C ARG A 36 22.99 4.06 -7.85
N LYS A 37 23.80 4.76 -7.05
CA LYS A 37 23.89 6.23 -7.01
C LYS A 37 24.12 6.85 -8.40
N ASP A 38 25.10 6.34 -9.15
CA ASP A 38 25.47 6.93 -10.45
C ASP A 38 24.41 6.69 -11.54
N LYS A 39 23.55 5.69 -11.35
CA LYS A 39 22.45 5.36 -12.27
C LYS A 39 21.12 6.00 -11.87
N ILE A 40 21.02 6.69 -10.73
CA ILE A 40 19.75 7.18 -10.19
C ILE A 40 19.04 8.17 -11.14
N ARG A 41 19.80 8.85 -12.01
CA ARG A 41 19.26 9.78 -13.02
C ARG A 41 18.56 9.08 -14.18
N THR A 42 18.69 7.76 -14.32
CA THR A 42 18.05 6.93 -15.35
C THR A 42 16.73 6.29 -14.88
N LEU A 43 16.27 6.63 -13.66
CA LEU A 43 15.10 6.01 -13.07
C LEU A 43 13.85 6.20 -13.95
N ARG A 44 13.10 5.10 -14.17
CA ARG A 44 11.89 5.01 -15.00
C ARG A 44 12.12 5.34 -16.49
N GLN A 45 13.36 5.36 -16.94
CA GLN A 45 13.71 5.51 -18.36
C GLN A 45 13.95 4.14 -18.99
N GLY A 46 13.77 4.06 -20.32
CA GLY A 46 14.08 2.85 -21.08
C GLY A 46 15.52 2.40 -20.81
N SER A 47 15.70 1.11 -20.54
CA SER A 47 17.00 0.51 -20.17
C SER A 47 17.67 1.08 -18.90
N GLY A 48 16.98 1.95 -18.15
CA GLY A 48 17.42 2.53 -16.90
C GLY A 48 16.94 1.76 -15.66
N LEU A 49 17.09 2.37 -14.49
CA LEU A 49 16.60 1.79 -13.23
C LEU A 49 15.08 1.76 -13.19
N SER A 50 14.49 0.70 -12.64
CA SER A 50 13.07 0.65 -12.35
C SER A 50 12.68 1.69 -11.30
N GLY A 51 11.46 2.20 -11.38
CA GLY A 51 10.86 3.05 -10.34
C GLY A 51 10.51 2.31 -9.04
N PHE A 52 10.71 1.00 -9.00
CA PHE A 52 10.40 0.11 -7.87
C PHE A 52 11.55 -0.87 -7.63
N THR A 53 11.55 -1.61 -6.52
CA THR A 53 12.54 -2.67 -6.29
C THR A 53 12.35 -3.80 -7.30
N LYS A 54 13.46 -4.30 -7.86
CA LYS A 54 13.44 -5.31 -8.92
C LYS A 54 14.57 -6.31 -8.71
N ARG A 55 14.22 -7.59 -8.54
CA ARG A 55 15.19 -8.68 -8.24
C ARG A 55 16.34 -8.78 -9.22
N SER A 56 16.07 -8.61 -10.52
CA SER A 56 17.11 -8.65 -11.55
C SER A 56 17.93 -7.37 -11.67
N GLU A 57 17.59 -6.31 -10.94
CA GLU A 57 18.33 -5.05 -10.91
C GLU A 57 19.42 -5.04 -9.83
N SER A 58 19.19 -5.70 -8.69
CA SER A 58 20.14 -5.72 -7.57
C SER A 58 19.88 -6.88 -6.61
N GLU A 59 20.94 -7.45 -6.04
CA GLU A 59 20.86 -8.43 -4.95
C GLU A 59 20.25 -7.85 -3.66
N PHE A 60 20.28 -6.52 -3.51
CA PHE A 60 19.66 -5.78 -2.41
C PHE A 60 18.14 -5.65 -2.54
N ASP A 61 17.57 -6.08 -3.67
CA ASP A 61 16.13 -6.09 -3.96
C ASP A 61 15.60 -7.54 -3.91
N PRO A 62 15.47 -8.18 -2.73
CA PRO A 62 15.19 -9.62 -2.62
C PRO A 62 13.83 -10.02 -3.19
N PHE A 63 12.88 -9.07 -3.25
CA PHE A 63 11.54 -9.26 -3.78
C PHE A 63 11.15 -8.07 -4.68
N GLY A 64 10.47 -8.37 -5.79
CA GLY A 64 9.98 -7.34 -6.72
C GLY A 64 8.73 -6.67 -6.13
N ALA A 65 8.62 -5.36 -6.30
CA ALA A 65 7.48 -4.60 -5.76
C ALA A 65 6.86 -3.69 -6.82
N ALA A 66 5.58 -3.37 -6.61
CA ALA A 66 4.82 -2.32 -7.31
C ALA A 66 3.38 -2.36 -6.84
N HIS A 67 2.69 -3.50 -7.03
CA HIS A 67 1.42 -3.72 -6.37
C HIS A 67 1.62 -3.72 -4.86
N SER A 68 0.72 -3.05 -4.16
CA SER A 68 0.80 -2.84 -2.71
C SER A 68 0.49 -4.11 -1.93
N SER A 69 0.84 -4.06 -0.65
CA SER A 69 0.41 -5.00 0.39
C SER A 69 0.96 -6.42 0.24
N THR A 70 2.05 -6.56 -0.53
CA THR A 70 2.72 -7.85 -0.78
C THR A 70 3.90 -8.07 0.17
N SER A 71 4.44 -7.01 0.77
CA SER A 71 5.72 -7.05 1.52
C SER A 71 5.68 -7.97 2.74
N ILE A 72 4.61 -7.95 3.54
CA ILE A 72 4.49 -8.80 4.74
C ILE A 72 4.40 -10.27 4.32
N SER A 73 3.58 -10.59 3.31
CA SER A 73 3.45 -11.97 2.81
C SER A 73 4.76 -12.48 2.23
N ALA A 74 5.45 -11.67 1.41
CA ALA A 74 6.75 -12.01 0.85
C ALA A 74 7.81 -12.18 1.95
N GLY A 75 7.82 -11.29 2.94
CA GLY A 75 8.69 -11.36 4.11
C GLY A 75 8.45 -12.60 4.94
N LEU A 76 7.19 -12.97 5.20
CA LEU A 76 6.84 -14.19 5.91
C LEU A 76 7.34 -15.44 5.18
N GLY A 77 7.19 -15.50 3.86
CA GLY A 77 7.72 -16.59 3.04
C GLY A 77 9.25 -16.70 3.14
N ILE A 78 9.96 -15.57 3.04
CA ILE A 78 11.42 -15.53 3.17
C ILE A 78 11.87 -15.93 4.59
N ALA A 79 11.19 -15.44 5.63
CA ALA A 79 11.50 -15.78 7.02
C ALA A 79 11.25 -17.27 7.32
N THR A 80 10.19 -17.83 6.72
CA THR A 80 9.90 -19.27 6.79
C THR A 80 10.99 -20.08 6.07
N ALA A 81 11.44 -19.66 4.89
CA ALA A 81 12.55 -20.29 4.18
C ALA A 81 13.87 -20.23 4.98
N ASN A 82 14.15 -19.11 5.67
CA ASN A 82 15.28 -18.99 6.58
C ASN A 82 15.21 -20.01 7.71
N LYS A 83 14.04 -20.15 8.36
CA LYS A 83 13.80 -21.13 9.41
C LYS A 83 14.04 -22.56 8.92
N LEU A 84 13.49 -22.92 7.76
CA LEU A 84 13.69 -24.24 7.15
C LEU A 84 15.16 -24.52 6.81
N SER A 85 15.93 -23.47 6.51
CA SER A 85 17.35 -23.55 6.16
C SER A 85 18.30 -23.37 7.36
N ASN A 86 17.77 -23.31 8.60
CA ASN A 86 18.53 -23.00 9.82
C ASN A 86 19.36 -21.69 9.72
N LYS A 87 18.86 -20.70 8.97
CA LYS A 87 19.46 -19.37 8.87
C LYS A 87 18.91 -18.43 9.94
N SER A 88 19.76 -17.53 10.42
CA SER A 88 19.42 -16.50 11.39
C SER A 88 19.36 -15.08 10.79
N ASP A 89 19.38 -14.98 9.45
CA ASP A 89 19.29 -13.72 8.73
C ASP A 89 17.96 -13.02 9.04
N GLN A 90 18.00 -11.71 9.22
CA GLN A 90 16.82 -10.90 9.52
C GLN A 90 15.97 -10.68 8.28
N VAL A 91 14.66 -10.59 8.47
CA VAL A 91 13.71 -10.25 7.40
C VAL A 91 12.89 -9.05 7.83
N ILE A 92 12.97 -7.98 7.04
CA ILE A 92 12.38 -6.69 7.32
C ILE A 92 11.43 -6.32 6.17
N ALA A 93 10.16 -6.09 6.48
CA ALA A 93 9.17 -5.60 5.53
C ALA A 93 8.79 -4.16 5.89
N VAL A 94 8.97 -3.22 4.97
CA VAL A 94 8.56 -1.82 5.12
C VAL A 94 7.27 -1.58 4.35
N ILE A 95 6.19 -1.27 5.06
CA ILE A 95 4.84 -1.11 4.51
C ILE A 95 4.27 0.27 4.88
N GLY A 96 3.56 0.92 3.96
CA GLY A 96 2.86 2.18 4.22
C GLY A 96 1.50 1.98 4.89
N ASP A 97 0.99 3.02 5.55
CA ASP A 97 -0.34 3.04 6.16
C ASP A 97 -1.47 2.71 5.17
N GLY A 98 -1.43 3.26 3.96
CA GLY A 98 -2.39 2.94 2.89
C GLY A 98 -2.40 1.45 2.52
N ALA A 99 -1.22 0.85 2.37
CA ALA A 99 -1.09 -0.56 2.01
C ALA A 99 -1.53 -1.51 3.14
N MET A 100 -1.53 -1.05 4.38
CA MET A 100 -2.04 -1.82 5.52
C MET A 100 -3.55 -2.07 5.44
N SER A 101 -4.30 -1.29 4.65
CA SER A 101 -5.75 -1.45 4.48
C SER A 101 -6.16 -2.63 3.59
N ALA A 102 -5.23 -3.22 2.84
CA ALA A 102 -5.54 -4.30 1.91
C ALA A 102 -5.66 -5.66 2.60
N GLY A 103 -6.55 -6.52 2.11
CA GLY A 103 -6.79 -7.87 2.66
C GLY A 103 -5.53 -8.72 2.83
N MET A 104 -4.65 -8.74 1.81
CA MET A 104 -3.41 -9.54 1.83
C MET A 104 -2.45 -9.14 2.97
N ALA A 105 -2.44 -7.88 3.39
CA ALA A 105 -1.63 -7.47 4.54
C ALA A 105 -2.16 -8.11 5.83
N TYR A 106 -3.49 -8.16 6.02
CA TYR A 106 -4.12 -8.82 7.17
C TYR A 106 -3.96 -10.33 7.16
N GLU A 107 -4.15 -10.97 6.00
CA GLU A 107 -3.94 -12.41 5.83
C GLU A 107 -2.52 -12.80 6.22
N ALA A 108 -1.52 -12.05 5.74
CA ALA A 108 -0.12 -12.28 6.04
C ALA A 108 0.23 -12.01 7.52
N MET A 109 -0.31 -10.94 8.12
CA MET A 109 -0.12 -10.66 9.54
C MET A 109 -0.74 -11.76 10.42
N ASN A 110 -1.97 -12.16 10.12
CA ASN A 110 -2.64 -13.24 10.83
C ASN A 110 -1.81 -14.52 10.80
N ASN A 111 -1.29 -14.89 9.62
CA ASN A 111 -0.44 -16.06 9.51
C ASN A 111 0.91 -15.91 10.22
N ALA A 112 1.56 -14.74 10.13
CA ALA A 112 2.83 -14.49 10.82
C ALA A 112 2.71 -14.58 12.35
N GLY A 113 1.60 -14.08 12.90
CA GLY A 113 1.27 -14.17 14.32
C GLY A 113 1.07 -15.59 14.80
N ASP A 114 0.23 -16.35 14.09
CA ASP A 114 -0.05 -17.76 14.41
C ASP A 114 1.22 -18.63 14.31
N SER A 115 1.99 -18.48 13.24
CA SER A 115 3.22 -19.26 13.01
C SER A 115 4.37 -18.86 13.93
N LYS A 116 4.24 -17.72 14.64
CA LYS A 116 5.29 -17.09 15.46
C LYS A 116 6.60 -16.95 14.69
N THR A 117 6.53 -16.68 13.39
CA THR A 117 7.72 -16.56 12.55
C THR A 117 8.41 -15.24 12.86
N LYS A 118 9.70 -15.30 13.22
CA LYS A 118 10.48 -14.09 13.53
C LYS A 118 10.70 -13.27 12.25
N MET A 119 10.10 -12.08 12.22
CA MET A 119 10.29 -11.06 11.19
C MET A 119 10.02 -9.67 11.77
N ILE A 120 10.51 -8.63 11.12
CA ILE A 120 10.31 -7.24 11.52
C ILE A 120 9.45 -6.55 10.46
N VAL A 121 8.33 -5.96 10.87
CA VAL A 121 7.48 -5.14 10.02
C VAL A 121 7.62 -3.69 10.45
N ILE A 122 8.03 -2.82 9.55
CA ILE A 122 8.05 -1.37 9.76
C ILE A 122 6.79 -0.79 9.10
N LEU A 123 5.86 -0.33 9.91
CA LEU A 123 4.71 0.45 9.44
C LEU A 123 5.13 1.92 9.34
N ASN A 124 5.29 2.42 8.11
CA ASN A 124 5.57 3.81 7.81
C ASN A 124 4.27 4.60 7.62
N ASP A 125 3.76 5.16 8.72
CA ASP A 125 2.56 5.99 8.71
C ASP A 125 2.90 7.45 8.37
N ASN A 126 2.29 7.95 7.31
CA ASN A 126 2.42 9.35 6.90
C ASN A 126 1.06 10.01 6.64
N ASP A 127 -0.02 9.43 7.20
CA ASP A 127 -1.41 9.88 7.06
C ASP A 127 -1.90 9.98 5.59
N MET A 128 -1.22 9.33 4.63
CA MET A 128 -1.41 9.53 3.18
C MET A 128 -1.28 8.22 2.37
N SER A 129 -2.22 8.01 1.44
CA SER A 129 -2.09 7.06 0.31
C SER A 129 -1.82 7.86 -0.98
N ILE A 130 -2.42 7.47 -2.11
CA ILE A 130 -2.49 8.30 -3.33
C ILE A 130 -3.43 9.48 -3.07
N ALA A 131 -4.64 9.18 -2.60
CA ALA A 131 -5.55 10.11 -1.93
C ALA A 131 -5.40 10.02 -0.39
N LYS A 132 -6.17 10.82 0.34
CA LYS A 132 -6.28 10.65 1.81
C LYS A 132 -6.79 9.23 2.09
N PRO A 133 -6.16 8.44 2.98
CA PRO A 133 -6.61 7.09 3.25
C PRO A 133 -8.05 7.10 3.79
N VAL A 134 -8.76 6.01 3.55
CA VAL A 134 -10.15 5.78 3.96
C VAL A 134 -10.25 4.55 4.86
N GLY A 135 -11.41 4.33 5.47
CA GLY A 135 -11.69 3.18 6.30
C GLY A 135 -11.37 3.35 7.80
N ALA A 136 -11.84 2.39 8.60
CA ALA A 136 -11.71 2.40 10.05
C ALA A 136 -10.25 2.24 10.53
N MET A 137 -9.40 1.57 9.73
CA MET A 137 -7.99 1.35 10.05
C MET A 137 -7.24 2.68 10.22
N LYS A 138 -7.48 3.65 9.34
CA LYS A 138 -6.91 5.00 9.48
C LYS A 138 -7.31 5.64 10.81
N SER A 139 -8.61 5.62 11.13
CA SER A 139 -9.11 6.20 12.37
C SER A 139 -8.50 5.51 13.60
N TYR A 140 -8.27 4.20 13.49
CA TYR A 140 -7.59 3.41 14.51
C TYR A 140 -6.11 3.81 14.68
N LEU A 141 -5.35 3.95 13.59
CA LEU A 141 -3.95 4.43 13.65
C LEU A 141 -3.86 5.86 14.23
N ALA A 142 -4.77 6.75 13.82
CA ALA A 142 -4.88 8.10 14.38
C ALA A 142 -5.24 8.12 15.88
N LYS A 143 -6.05 7.15 16.36
CA LYS A 143 -6.38 6.97 17.78
C LYS A 143 -5.20 6.45 18.59
N ILE A 144 -4.43 5.50 18.04
CA ILE A 144 -3.18 5.05 18.67
C ILE A 144 -2.25 6.24 18.89
N PHE A 145 -2.21 7.17 17.94
CA PHE A 145 -1.41 8.39 18.02
C PHE A 145 -1.93 9.43 19.03
N SER A 146 -3.24 9.69 19.04
CA SER A 146 -3.87 10.73 19.89
C SER A 146 -4.20 10.26 21.31
N GLY A 147 -4.23 8.96 21.56
CA GLY A 147 -4.39 8.40 22.90
C GLY A 147 -3.21 8.78 23.80
N LYS A 148 -3.44 8.85 25.11
CA LYS A 148 -2.41 9.06 26.16
C LYS A 148 -1.35 7.93 26.24
N ILE A 149 -1.21 7.10 25.21
CA ILE A 149 -0.16 6.10 25.03
C ILE A 149 1.04 6.76 24.33
N TYR A 150 1.29 8.04 24.62
CA TYR A 150 2.59 8.64 24.38
C TYR A 150 3.46 8.21 25.56
N PHE A 151 3.99 6.98 25.50
CA PHE A 151 5.02 6.59 26.45
C PHE A 151 6.15 7.60 26.34
N SER A 152 6.59 8.15 27.47
CA SER A 152 7.81 8.95 27.45
C SER A 152 8.93 8.07 26.87
N PHE A 153 9.77 8.63 26.00
CA PHE A 153 10.88 7.90 25.35
C PHE A 153 11.68 7.03 26.34
N ARG A 154 11.87 7.51 27.58
CA ARG A 154 12.52 6.78 28.67
C ARG A 154 11.78 5.50 29.09
N GLU A 155 10.46 5.50 29.08
CA GLU A 155 9.63 4.34 29.43
C GLU A 155 9.58 3.31 28.31
N THR A 156 9.45 3.72 27.04
CA THR A 156 9.53 2.81 25.88
C THR A 156 10.89 2.13 25.81
N VAL A 157 11.98 2.89 25.99
CA VAL A 157 13.34 2.35 26.00
C VAL A 157 13.56 1.44 27.20
N LYS A 158 13.10 1.81 28.41
CA LYS A 158 13.19 0.93 29.59
C LYS A 158 12.38 -0.36 29.41
N MET A 159 11.19 -0.30 28.82
CA MET A 159 10.34 -1.47 28.57
C MET A 159 10.91 -2.39 27.50
N ILE A 160 11.52 -1.84 26.44
CA ILE A 160 12.21 -2.64 25.42
C ILE A 160 13.46 -3.28 26.03
N ILE A 161 14.26 -2.53 26.78
CA ILE A 161 15.46 -3.06 27.46
C ILE A 161 15.09 -4.12 28.51
N SER A 162 14.02 -3.94 29.30
CA SER A 162 13.58 -4.93 30.28
C SER A 162 13.09 -6.21 29.62
N SER A 163 12.32 -6.12 28.54
CA SER A 163 11.80 -7.27 27.78
C SER A 163 12.88 -8.03 26.99
N PHE A 164 14.01 -7.38 26.65
CA PHE A 164 15.13 -8.01 25.92
C PHE A 164 16.35 -8.37 26.77
N SER A 165 16.42 -7.92 28.03
CA SER A 165 17.54 -8.27 28.91
C SER A 165 17.43 -9.71 29.45
N LYS A 166 18.56 -10.44 29.41
CA LYS A 166 18.72 -11.77 30.05
C LYS A 166 18.56 -11.76 31.59
N ARG A 167 18.39 -10.60 32.23
CA ARG A 167 18.45 -10.43 33.70
C ARG A 167 17.10 -10.63 34.41
N PHE A 168 15.98 -10.69 33.68
CA PHE A 168 14.68 -11.06 34.25
C PHE A 168 14.35 -12.51 33.91
N SER A 169 14.57 -13.38 34.90
CA SER A 169 14.47 -14.83 34.77
C SER A 169 13.04 -15.33 34.57
N LYS A 170 12.95 -16.56 34.03
CA LYS A 170 11.84 -17.49 33.76
C LYS A 170 10.52 -17.41 34.56
N LYS A 171 10.40 -16.63 35.64
CA LYS A 171 9.17 -16.45 36.43
C LYS A 171 8.34 -15.20 36.07
N ALA A 172 8.89 -14.22 35.36
CA ALA A 172 8.19 -12.96 35.05
C ALA A 172 7.40 -12.98 33.71
N GLY A 173 7.80 -13.80 32.73
CA GLY A 173 7.27 -13.72 31.37
C GLY A 173 5.75 -13.91 31.25
N LYS A 174 5.14 -14.76 32.07
CA LYS A 174 3.67 -14.95 32.06
C LYS A 174 2.90 -13.82 32.75
N ALA A 175 3.52 -13.17 33.75
CA ALA A 175 2.86 -12.11 34.51
C ALA A 175 2.93 -10.76 33.78
N GLU A 176 4.02 -10.50 33.04
CA GLU A 176 4.23 -9.27 32.28
C GLU A 176 3.33 -9.21 31.03
N ASP A 177 3.13 -10.33 30.33
CA ASP A 177 2.17 -10.44 29.20
C ASP A 177 0.71 -10.23 29.65
N PHE A 178 0.37 -10.75 30.84
CA PHE A 178 -0.96 -10.59 31.44
C PHE A 178 -1.20 -9.15 31.95
N LEU A 179 -0.19 -8.52 32.56
CA LEU A 179 -0.25 -7.12 33.00
C LEU A 179 -0.26 -6.13 31.83
N ARG A 180 0.44 -6.39 30.70
CA ARG A 180 0.34 -5.54 29.50
C ARG A 180 -1.03 -5.61 28.85
N SER A 181 -1.57 -6.81 28.68
CA SER A 181 -2.89 -7.02 28.09
C SER A 181 -4.00 -6.36 28.92
N ALA A 182 -3.86 -6.41 30.25
CA ALA A 182 -4.84 -5.84 31.18
C ALA A 182 -4.77 -4.31 31.33
N VAL A 183 -3.61 -3.67 31.09
CA VAL A 183 -3.42 -2.22 31.31
C VAL A 183 -3.54 -1.38 30.03
N THR A 184 -3.37 -1.96 28.83
CA THR A 184 -3.38 -1.21 27.56
C THR A 184 -4.56 -1.51 26.62
N GLY A 185 -5.44 -2.46 26.96
CA GLY A 185 -6.51 -2.88 26.06
C GLY A 185 -6.04 -3.57 24.76
N GLY A 186 -4.72 -3.73 24.57
CA GLY A 186 -4.08 -4.33 23.39
C GLY A 186 -4.29 -3.55 22.09
N THR A 187 -3.26 -3.44 21.25
CA THR A 187 -3.48 -3.03 19.85
C THR A 187 -4.06 -4.20 19.04
N LEU A 188 -4.71 -3.93 17.91
CA LEU A 188 -5.03 -4.93 16.89
C LEU A 188 -3.80 -5.77 16.54
N PHE A 189 -2.62 -5.15 16.42
CA PHE A 189 -1.37 -5.85 16.12
C PHE A 189 -0.98 -6.83 17.23
N ASN A 190 -1.15 -6.45 18.50
CA ASN A 190 -0.96 -7.38 19.62
C ASN A 190 -1.93 -8.56 19.54
N SER A 191 -3.18 -8.30 19.17
CA SER A 191 -4.21 -9.34 19.01
C SER A 191 -3.89 -10.28 17.84
N LEU A 192 -3.21 -9.78 16.80
CA LEU A 192 -2.65 -10.56 15.68
C LEU A 192 -1.30 -11.22 16.02
N GLY A 193 -0.87 -11.22 17.29
CA GLY A 193 0.35 -11.90 17.73
C GLY A 193 1.66 -11.15 17.49
N PHE A 194 1.62 -9.86 17.12
CA PHE A 194 2.82 -9.05 16.95
C PHE A 194 3.27 -8.42 18.28
N TYR A 195 4.58 -8.38 18.48
CA TYR A 195 5.17 -7.46 19.44
C TYR A 195 5.18 -6.05 18.85
N TYR A 196 4.29 -5.19 19.36
CA TYR A 196 4.08 -3.83 18.86
C TYR A 196 4.99 -2.81 19.56
N VAL A 197 5.63 -1.94 18.78
CA VAL A 197 6.46 -0.82 19.24
C VAL A 197 6.07 0.45 18.48
N GLY A 198 5.73 1.53 19.19
CA GLY A 198 5.44 2.84 18.59
C GLY A 198 4.08 3.41 19.00
N PRO A 199 3.62 4.50 18.35
CA PRO A 199 4.28 5.23 17.27
C PRO A 199 5.52 5.99 17.73
N ILE A 200 6.54 6.11 16.88
CA ILE A 200 7.77 6.90 17.11
C ILE A 200 8.06 7.82 15.91
N ASP A 201 8.89 8.86 16.11
CA ASP A 201 9.32 9.74 15.00
C ASP A 201 10.25 8.98 14.03
N GLY A 202 9.83 8.85 12.77
CA GLY A 202 10.58 8.22 11.69
C GLY A 202 11.65 9.11 11.05
N HIS A 203 11.86 10.32 11.57
CA HIS A 203 12.92 11.23 11.15
C HIS A 203 14.00 11.46 12.22
N ASP A 204 13.82 10.88 13.41
CA ASP A 204 14.78 11.00 14.51
C ASP A 204 15.67 9.75 14.58
N LEU A 205 16.94 9.90 14.17
CA LEU A 205 17.91 8.81 14.18
C LEU A 205 18.28 8.37 15.60
N ASP A 206 18.25 9.29 16.58
CA ASP A 206 18.55 8.96 17.98
C ASP A 206 17.47 8.05 18.58
N VAL A 207 16.25 8.10 18.02
CA VAL A 207 15.14 7.20 18.37
C VAL A 207 15.15 5.92 17.52
N LEU A 208 15.36 6.03 16.20
CA LEU A 208 15.29 4.90 15.29
C LEU A 208 16.40 3.86 15.53
N LEU A 209 17.65 4.30 15.69
CA LEU A 209 18.80 3.40 15.77
C LEU A 209 18.72 2.43 16.97
N PRO A 210 18.44 2.89 18.22
CA PRO A 210 18.32 1.97 19.35
C PRO A 210 17.16 0.97 19.18
N ILE A 211 16.02 1.41 18.65
CA ILE A 211 14.83 0.56 18.49
C ILE A 211 15.07 -0.53 17.45
N LEU A 212 15.64 -0.18 16.29
CA LEU A 212 15.98 -1.14 15.25
C LEU A 212 17.05 -2.13 15.73
N LYS A 213 18.07 -1.66 16.45
CA LYS A 213 19.11 -2.52 17.02
C LYS A 213 18.52 -3.52 18.02
N ASN A 214 17.65 -3.05 18.91
CA ASN A 214 16.94 -3.92 19.86
C ASN A 214 16.03 -4.93 19.15
N ALA A 215 15.35 -4.54 18.07
CA ALA A 215 14.53 -5.47 17.28
C ALA A 215 15.37 -6.54 16.57
N LYS A 216 16.58 -6.19 16.10
CA LYS A 216 17.54 -7.15 15.51
C LYS A 216 18.06 -8.15 16.56
N GLU A 217 18.52 -7.65 17.70
CA GLU A 217 19.17 -8.43 18.77
C GLU A 217 18.17 -9.16 19.69
N SER A 218 16.88 -8.87 19.52
CA SER A 218 15.75 -9.47 20.22
C SER A 218 15.77 -11.00 20.26
N ASN A 219 15.56 -11.56 21.47
CA ASN A 219 15.28 -12.99 21.68
C ASN A 219 13.77 -13.31 21.61
N HIS A 220 12.93 -12.36 21.22
CA HIS A 220 11.49 -12.61 21.07
C HIS A 220 11.24 -13.60 19.94
N ASN A 221 10.45 -14.64 20.24
CA ASN A 221 9.95 -15.60 19.29
C ASN A 221 8.61 -15.11 18.75
N GLY A 222 8.61 -14.54 17.55
CA GLY A 222 7.42 -13.99 16.92
C GLY A 222 7.72 -12.77 16.06
N PRO A 223 6.72 -12.26 15.33
CA PRO A 223 6.88 -11.09 14.51
C PRO A 223 6.84 -9.80 15.36
N ILE A 224 7.63 -8.80 14.97
CA ILE A 224 7.71 -7.49 15.61
C ILE A 224 7.14 -6.45 14.64
N LEU A 225 6.25 -5.58 15.12
CA LEU A 225 5.76 -4.44 14.35
C LEU A 225 6.27 -3.15 14.98
N ILE A 226 7.04 -2.38 14.22
CA ILE A 226 7.52 -1.04 14.59
C ILE A 226 6.71 -0.02 13.80
N HIS A 227 5.91 0.77 14.50
CA HIS A 227 5.11 1.84 13.94
C HIS A 227 5.91 3.15 14.01
N ILE A 228 6.24 3.71 12.84
CA ILE A 228 6.91 5.00 12.73
C ILE A 228 5.99 6.02 12.07
N LYS A 229 6.15 7.29 12.42
CA LYS A 229 5.48 8.41 11.78
C LYS A 229 6.46 9.19 10.90
N THR A 230 6.12 9.42 9.64
CA THR A 230 6.90 10.29 8.75
C THR A 230 6.04 11.36 8.10
N GLN A 231 6.68 12.35 7.49
CA GLN A 231 6.03 13.38 6.70
C GLN A 231 6.30 13.12 5.20
N LYS A 232 5.23 12.92 4.43
CA LYS A 232 5.33 12.73 2.98
C LYS A 232 5.86 14.02 2.32
N GLY A 233 6.89 13.89 1.49
CA GLY A 233 7.56 15.01 0.83
C GLY A 233 8.57 15.78 1.70
N LYS A 234 8.87 15.33 2.93
CA LYS A 234 9.76 16.04 3.86
C LYS A 234 11.09 16.45 3.21
N GLY A 235 11.46 17.71 3.41
CA GLY A 235 12.67 18.32 2.86
C GLY A 235 12.45 19.01 1.50
N TYR A 236 11.25 18.91 0.92
CA TYR A 236 10.88 19.62 -0.31
C TYR A 236 9.56 20.36 -0.17
N SER A 237 9.65 21.67 0.10
CA SER A 237 8.51 22.50 0.52
C SER A 237 7.33 22.50 -0.46
N PHE A 238 7.57 22.39 -1.77
CA PHE A 238 6.50 22.31 -2.78
C PHE A 238 5.73 20.98 -2.67
N ALA A 239 6.43 19.86 -2.47
CA ALA A 239 5.77 18.58 -2.22
C ALA A 239 5.04 18.58 -0.86
N GLU A 240 5.64 19.11 0.19
CA GLU A 240 4.98 19.17 1.51
C GLU A 240 3.69 19.98 1.49
N LYS A 241 3.58 21.00 0.62
CA LYS A 241 2.39 21.86 0.52
C LYS A 241 1.35 21.34 -0.49
N SER A 242 1.72 20.52 -1.46
CA SER A 242 0.78 19.96 -2.45
C SER A 242 -0.25 19.02 -1.82
N ASP A 243 -1.46 18.95 -2.38
CA ASP A 243 -2.53 18.08 -1.88
C ASP A 243 -2.21 16.59 -2.05
N ASP A 244 -1.59 16.22 -3.18
CA ASP A 244 -1.16 14.86 -3.49
C ASP A 244 0.24 14.52 -2.96
N LYS A 245 0.91 15.51 -2.35
CA LYS A 245 2.32 15.45 -1.92
C LYS A 245 3.29 14.97 -3.00
N TYR A 246 2.99 15.29 -4.26
CA TYR A 246 3.80 14.92 -5.42
C TYR A 246 3.91 13.39 -5.60
N HIS A 247 2.85 12.66 -5.25
CA HIS A 247 2.81 11.19 -5.38
C HIS A 247 2.97 10.72 -6.83
N GLY A 248 2.38 11.45 -7.78
CA GLY A 248 2.52 11.21 -9.22
C GLY A 248 2.87 12.49 -9.94
N VAL A 249 4.16 12.81 -10.02
CA VAL A 249 4.64 14.01 -10.70
C VAL A 249 5.08 13.71 -12.13
N THR A 250 4.67 14.58 -13.07
CA THR A 250 5.35 14.66 -14.36
C THR A 250 6.68 15.39 -14.19
N LYS A 251 7.47 15.51 -15.26
CA LYS A 251 8.70 16.29 -15.24
C LYS A 251 8.41 17.70 -14.73
N PHE A 252 9.11 18.12 -13.68
CA PHE A 252 8.89 19.40 -13.02
C PHE A 252 10.21 20.11 -12.75
N ASP A 253 10.13 21.42 -12.61
CA ASP A 253 11.26 22.24 -12.21
C ASP A 253 11.46 22.16 -10.69
N VAL A 254 12.64 21.73 -10.26
CA VAL A 254 12.92 21.49 -8.83
C VAL A 254 12.91 22.78 -8.01
N GLN A 255 13.32 23.91 -8.59
CA GLN A 255 13.40 25.19 -7.86
C GLN A 255 12.03 25.85 -7.68
N THR A 256 11.13 25.68 -8.66
CA THR A 256 9.83 26.35 -8.70
C THR A 256 8.66 25.41 -8.38
N GLY A 257 8.88 24.10 -8.44
CA GLY A 257 7.86 23.08 -8.29
C GLY A 257 6.91 22.94 -9.49
N VAL A 258 7.07 23.75 -10.54
CA VAL A 258 6.14 23.80 -11.67
C VAL A 258 6.28 22.53 -12.53
N GLN A 259 5.19 21.78 -12.65
CA GLN A 259 5.11 20.60 -13.51
C GLN A 259 4.86 20.99 -14.97
N GLN A 260 5.60 20.38 -15.89
CA GLN A 260 5.36 20.54 -17.32
C GLN A 260 4.13 19.70 -17.70
N LYS A 261 3.05 20.39 -18.08
CA LYS A 261 1.84 19.75 -18.63
C LYS A 261 2.05 19.48 -20.12
N SER A 262 1.60 18.32 -20.60
CA SER A 262 1.55 18.09 -22.05
C SER A 262 0.54 19.03 -22.71
N THR A 263 0.83 19.45 -23.94
CA THR A 263 0.04 20.39 -24.74
C THR A 263 -1.06 19.70 -25.56
N THR A 264 -1.43 18.46 -25.22
CA THR A 264 -2.43 17.68 -25.97
C THR A 264 -3.81 18.32 -25.86
N LYS A 265 -4.44 18.59 -27.01
CA LYS A 265 -5.78 19.18 -27.11
C LYS A 265 -6.91 18.17 -26.84
N ALA A 266 -6.67 16.88 -27.08
CA ALA A 266 -7.65 15.84 -26.86
C ALA A 266 -7.92 15.63 -25.35
N PRO A 267 -9.18 15.46 -24.93
CA PRO A 267 -9.49 15.17 -23.53
C PRO A 267 -9.04 13.75 -23.15
N ALA A 268 -8.59 13.57 -21.91
CA ALA A 268 -8.25 12.24 -21.41
C ALA A 268 -9.52 11.35 -21.30
N PHE A 269 -9.41 10.06 -21.63
CA PHE A 269 -10.48 9.05 -21.47
C PHE A 269 -11.10 9.10 -20.08
N THR A 270 -10.28 9.21 -19.02
CA THR A 270 -10.72 9.36 -17.63
C THR A 270 -11.72 10.51 -17.44
N LYS A 271 -11.46 11.66 -18.09
CA LYS A 271 -12.33 12.85 -18.00
C LYS A 271 -13.62 12.64 -18.79
N VAL A 272 -13.54 12.03 -19.96
CA VAL A 272 -14.71 11.72 -20.80
C VAL A 272 -15.63 10.74 -20.09
N PHE A 273 -15.08 9.66 -19.52
CA PHE A 273 -15.81 8.70 -18.72
C PHE A 273 -16.52 9.36 -17.54
N ALA A 274 -15.78 10.13 -16.72
CA ALA A 274 -16.35 10.78 -15.54
C ALA A 274 -17.50 11.73 -15.89
N ASN A 275 -17.30 12.60 -16.89
CA ASN A 275 -18.33 13.54 -17.33
C ASN A 275 -19.59 12.81 -17.84
N THR A 276 -19.41 11.74 -18.62
CA THR A 276 -20.53 10.95 -19.16
C THR A 276 -21.30 10.27 -18.03
N LEU A 277 -20.59 9.65 -17.08
CA LEU A 277 -21.21 8.99 -15.94
C LEU A 277 -21.98 9.98 -15.04
N ILE A 278 -21.45 11.21 -14.86
CA ILE A 278 -22.14 12.28 -14.13
C ILE A 278 -23.48 12.62 -14.80
N GLU A 279 -23.49 12.80 -16.13
CA GLU A 279 -24.73 13.10 -16.86
C GLU A 279 -25.76 11.97 -16.78
N HIS A 280 -25.32 10.71 -16.72
CA HIS A 280 -26.21 9.57 -16.50
C HIS A 280 -26.76 9.55 -15.08
N ALA A 281 -25.89 9.74 -14.08
CA ALA A 281 -26.29 9.72 -12.68
C ALA A 281 -27.21 10.89 -12.29
N LYS A 282 -27.20 12.01 -13.04
CA LYS A 282 -28.22 13.07 -12.89
C LYS A 282 -29.64 12.59 -13.23
N LYS A 283 -29.77 11.59 -14.11
CA LYS A 283 -31.04 11.06 -14.60
C LYS A 283 -31.43 9.74 -13.92
N ASP A 284 -30.48 9.07 -13.29
CA ASP A 284 -30.69 7.78 -12.64
C ASP A 284 -30.08 7.78 -11.23
N SER A 285 -30.95 7.71 -10.21
CA SER A 285 -30.56 7.68 -8.80
C SER A 285 -29.84 6.39 -8.40
N LYS A 286 -29.92 5.32 -9.20
CA LYS A 286 -29.32 4.00 -8.91
C LYS A 286 -27.87 3.88 -9.36
N ILE A 287 -27.35 4.81 -10.15
CA ILE A 287 -25.94 4.83 -10.54
C ILE A 287 -25.06 5.24 -9.35
N VAL A 288 -24.05 4.42 -9.08
CA VAL A 288 -23.06 4.64 -8.01
C VAL A 288 -21.65 4.42 -8.55
N GLY A 289 -20.70 5.23 -8.10
CA GLY A 289 -19.29 5.14 -8.46
C GLY A 289 -18.47 4.48 -7.36
N ILE A 290 -17.59 3.55 -7.72
CA ILE A 290 -16.73 2.83 -6.77
C ILE A 290 -15.28 2.96 -7.26
N THR A 291 -14.35 3.24 -6.35
CA THR A 291 -12.91 3.25 -6.63
C THR A 291 -12.14 2.55 -5.50
N ALA A 292 -10.95 2.03 -5.83
CA ALA A 292 -10.02 1.46 -4.87
C ALA A 292 -8.82 2.41 -4.69
N ALA A 293 -8.94 3.40 -3.81
CA ALA A 293 -7.93 4.42 -3.50
C ALA A 293 -7.42 5.27 -4.68
N MET A 294 -8.12 5.26 -5.83
CA MET A 294 -7.70 5.91 -7.08
C MET A 294 -8.73 6.92 -7.63
N PRO A 295 -9.30 7.82 -6.81
CA PRO A 295 -10.39 8.69 -7.25
C PRO A 295 -9.98 9.61 -8.41
N SER A 296 -8.82 10.27 -8.33
CA SER A 296 -8.32 11.13 -9.41
C SER A 296 -7.81 10.34 -10.61
N GLY A 297 -7.25 9.17 -10.37
CA GLY A 297 -6.77 8.27 -11.42
C GLY A 297 -7.90 7.78 -12.32
N THR A 298 -9.08 7.58 -11.75
CA THR A 298 -10.24 6.96 -12.41
C THR A 298 -11.38 7.94 -12.70
N GLY A 299 -11.22 9.22 -12.34
CA GLY A 299 -12.23 10.27 -12.54
C GLY A 299 -13.38 10.22 -11.53
N MET A 300 -13.33 9.33 -10.53
CA MET A 300 -14.31 9.28 -9.44
C MET A 300 -14.19 10.49 -8.50
N ASP A 301 -13.09 11.25 -8.52
CA ASP A 301 -13.01 12.53 -7.81
C ASP A 301 -14.00 13.57 -8.36
N ALA A 302 -14.19 13.60 -9.69
CA ALA A 302 -15.16 14.47 -10.33
C ALA A 302 -16.60 14.01 -10.04
N PHE A 303 -16.84 12.69 -10.10
CA PHE A 303 -18.14 12.11 -9.75
C PHE A 303 -18.51 12.38 -8.28
N SER A 304 -17.57 12.21 -7.35
CA SER A 304 -17.74 12.48 -5.91
C SER A 304 -18.11 13.92 -5.59
N LYS A 305 -17.58 14.90 -6.33
CA LYS A 305 -17.93 16.32 -6.15
C LYS A 305 -19.41 16.60 -6.43
N VAL A 306 -20.02 15.84 -7.34
CA VAL A 306 -21.44 16.00 -7.72
C VAL A 306 -22.34 15.07 -6.90
N PHE A 307 -21.88 13.85 -6.62
CA PHE A 307 -22.66 12.81 -5.93
C PHE A 307 -21.86 12.16 -4.79
N PRO A 308 -21.60 12.89 -3.70
CA PRO A 308 -20.79 12.39 -2.58
C PRO A 308 -21.40 11.13 -1.95
N ASP A 309 -22.73 11.10 -1.76
CA ASP A 309 -23.44 9.97 -1.14
C ASP A 309 -23.57 8.73 -2.04
N ARG A 310 -23.13 8.83 -3.29
CA ARG A 310 -23.15 7.73 -4.28
C ARG A 310 -21.75 7.37 -4.78
N THR A 311 -20.72 7.83 -4.08
CA THR A 311 -19.32 7.53 -4.40
C THR A 311 -18.65 6.82 -3.24
N PHE A 312 -18.06 5.66 -3.51
CA PHE A 312 -17.44 4.82 -2.50
C PHE A 312 -15.97 4.59 -2.84
N ASP A 313 -15.08 5.15 -2.01
CA ASP A 313 -13.66 4.77 -2.01
C ASP A 313 -13.45 3.71 -0.94
N VAL A 314 -13.08 2.50 -1.36
CA VAL A 314 -12.90 1.36 -0.46
C VAL A 314 -11.45 1.19 0.02
N GLY A 315 -10.56 2.13 -0.31
CA GLY A 315 -9.13 2.02 -0.02
C GLY A 315 -8.43 1.06 -0.99
N ILE A 316 -7.23 0.60 -0.64
CA ILE A 316 -6.48 -0.32 -1.49
C ILE A 316 -7.01 -1.74 -1.30
N ALA A 317 -8.21 -2.01 -1.80
CA ALA A 317 -8.94 -3.26 -1.58
C ALA A 317 -9.78 -3.60 -2.81
N GLU A 318 -9.12 -3.93 -3.93
CA GLU A 318 -9.80 -4.21 -5.20
C GLU A 318 -10.77 -5.39 -5.09
N GLN A 319 -10.41 -6.46 -4.36
CA GLN A 319 -11.32 -7.58 -4.10
C GLN A 319 -12.61 -7.09 -3.44
N HIS A 320 -12.46 -6.27 -2.40
CA HIS A 320 -13.61 -5.69 -1.70
C HIS A 320 -14.42 -4.77 -2.62
N ALA A 321 -13.78 -3.96 -3.47
CA ALA A 321 -14.47 -3.08 -4.41
C ALA A 321 -15.42 -3.89 -5.33
N VAL A 322 -14.95 -5.04 -5.83
CA VAL A 322 -15.73 -5.90 -6.74
C VAL A 322 -16.88 -6.58 -6.01
N THR A 323 -16.63 -7.24 -4.86
CA THR A 323 -17.70 -7.88 -4.10
C THR A 323 -18.69 -6.86 -3.53
N PHE A 324 -18.24 -5.66 -3.17
CA PHE A 324 -19.11 -4.55 -2.74
C PHE A 324 -20.01 -4.09 -3.88
N ALA A 325 -19.47 -3.97 -5.10
CA ALA A 325 -20.27 -3.70 -6.30
C ALA A 325 -21.31 -4.81 -6.55
N ALA A 326 -20.92 -6.08 -6.42
CA ALA A 326 -21.84 -7.20 -6.52
C ALA A 326 -23.01 -7.07 -5.53
N GLY A 327 -22.72 -6.80 -4.25
CA GLY A 327 -23.74 -6.58 -3.23
C GLY A 327 -24.71 -5.44 -3.57
N LEU A 328 -24.19 -4.29 -4.02
CA LEU A 328 -25.02 -3.18 -4.49
C LEU A 328 -25.93 -3.57 -5.67
N ALA A 329 -25.40 -4.37 -6.61
CA ALA A 329 -26.17 -4.84 -7.75
C ALA A 329 -27.34 -5.74 -7.33
N THR A 330 -27.17 -6.56 -6.28
CA THR A 330 -28.26 -7.39 -5.74
C THR A 330 -29.43 -6.57 -5.19
N GLU A 331 -29.14 -5.35 -4.71
CA GLU A 331 -30.13 -4.39 -4.18
C GLU A 331 -30.66 -3.41 -5.26
N GLY A 332 -30.46 -3.74 -6.54
CA GLY A 332 -30.98 -2.98 -7.68
C GLY A 332 -30.24 -1.66 -7.95
N TYR A 333 -29.04 -1.47 -7.40
CA TYR A 333 -28.16 -0.38 -7.82
C TYR A 333 -27.40 -0.73 -9.11
N LYS A 334 -26.85 0.28 -9.77
CA LYS A 334 -26.07 0.18 -11.01
C LYS A 334 -24.63 0.61 -10.75
N PRO A 335 -23.80 -0.27 -10.20
CA PRO A 335 -22.44 0.08 -9.78
C PRO A 335 -21.49 0.17 -10.97
N TYR A 336 -20.69 1.24 -10.98
CA TYR A 336 -19.53 1.41 -11.85
C TYR A 336 -18.27 1.29 -11.00
N ALA A 337 -17.62 0.12 -11.06
CA ALA A 337 -16.32 -0.12 -10.45
C ALA A 337 -15.22 0.43 -11.35
N ALA A 338 -14.69 1.61 -11.00
CA ALA A 338 -13.63 2.27 -11.73
C ALA A 338 -12.27 1.90 -11.13
N ILE A 339 -11.54 1.02 -11.82
CA ILE A 339 -10.31 0.36 -11.33
C ILE A 339 -9.30 0.29 -12.48
N TYR A 340 -8.01 0.40 -12.22
CA TYR A 340 -7.01 0.20 -13.26
C TYR A 340 -6.94 -1.27 -13.70
N SER A 341 -6.70 -1.53 -14.99
CA SER A 341 -6.57 -2.90 -15.53
C SER A 341 -5.58 -3.74 -14.73
N THR A 342 -4.41 -3.18 -14.40
CA THR A 342 -3.38 -3.91 -13.65
C THR A 342 -3.81 -4.27 -12.22
N PHE A 343 -4.63 -3.43 -11.58
CA PHE A 343 -5.10 -3.67 -10.22
C PHE A 343 -6.34 -4.56 -10.18
N LEU A 344 -7.18 -4.55 -11.22
CA LEU A 344 -8.32 -5.46 -11.32
C LEU A 344 -7.89 -6.94 -11.30
N GLN A 345 -6.64 -7.25 -11.69
CA GLN A 345 -6.03 -8.58 -11.53
C GLN A 345 -6.14 -9.12 -10.10
N ARG A 346 -6.07 -8.25 -9.08
CA ARG A 346 -6.24 -8.63 -7.66
C ARG A 346 -7.61 -9.24 -7.36
N ALA A 347 -8.63 -8.81 -8.09
CA ALA A 347 -10.02 -9.15 -7.85
C ALA A 347 -10.57 -10.16 -8.85
N TYR A 348 -9.72 -10.86 -9.61
CA TYR A 348 -10.17 -11.76 -10.66
C TYR A 348 -11.15 -12.82 -10.16
N ASP A 349 -10.88 -13.43 -9.01
CA ASP A 349 -11.77 -14.40 -8.39
C ASP A 349 -13.13 -13.78 -8.01
N GLN A 350 -13.15 -12.56 -7.48
CA GLN A 350 -14.40 -11.84 -7.16
C GLN A 350 -15.17 -11.47 -8.43
N VAL A 351 -14.49 -11.14 -9.53
CA VAL A 351 -15.14 -10.92 -10.83
C VAL A 351 -15.79 -12.21 -11.33
N VAL A 352 -15.10 -13.35 -11.21
CA VAL A 352 -15.61 -14.65 -11.64
C VAL A 352 -16.78 -15.11 -10.75
N HIS A 353 -16.53 -15.26 -9.47
CA HIS A 353 -17.44 -15.88 -8.52
C HIS A 353 -18.57 -14.94 -8.07
N ASP A 354 -18.22 -13.71 -7.67
CA ASP A 354 -19.20 -12.80 -7.05
C ASP A 354 -20.02 -12.04 -8.09
N VAL A 355 -19.53 -11.89 -9.33
CA VAL A 355 -20.22 -11.13 -10.39
C VAL A 355 -20.67 -12.02 -11.54
N ALA A 356 -19.74 -12.69 -12.23
CA ALA A 356 -20.04 -13.38 -13.49
C ALA A 356 -21.00 -14.56 -13.31
N ILE A 357 -20.70 -15.47 -12.38
CA ILE A 357 -21.54 -16.65 -12.11
C ILE A 357 -22.95 -16.24 -11.65
N GLN A 358 -23.05 -15.15 -10.88
CA GLN A 358 -24.32 -14.62 -10.40
C GLN A 358 -25.06 -13.76 -11.43
N CYS A 359 -24.47 -13.53 -12.61
CA CYS A 359 -25.03 -12.71 -13.69
C CYS A 359 -25.41 -11.28 -13.21
N LEU A 360 -24.60 -10.69 -12.32
CA LEU A 360 -24.90 -9.38 -11.74
C LEU A 360 -24.48 -8.24 -12.68
N PRO A 361 -25.30 -7.16 -12.80
CA PRO A 361 -25.05 -6.06 -13.73
C PRO A 361 -24.02 -5.04 -13.20
N VAL A 362 -22.83 -5.52 -12.84
CA VAL A 362 -21.69 -4.68 -12.44
C VAL A 362 -20.95 -4.19 -13.69
N ARG A 363 -20.71 -2.88 -13.78
CA ARG A 363 -19.92 -2.28 -14.87
C ARG A 363 -18.50 -2.00 -14.40
N PHE A 364 -17.51 -2.56 -15.08
CA PHE A 364 -16.10 -2.29 -14.81
C PHE A 364 -15.59 -1.21 -15.75
N ALA A 365 -15.33 -0.03 -15.21
CA ALA A 365 -14.68 1.06 -15.94
C ALA A 365 -13.17 0.94 -15.77
N ILE A 366 -12.53 0.29 -16.75
CA ILE A 366 -11.13 -0.12 -16.65
C ILE A 366 -10.22 0.95 -17.23
N ASP A 367 -9.51 1.67 -16.37
CA ASP A 367 -8.53 2.68 -16.79
C ASP A 367 -7.12 2.06 -16.89
N ARG A 368 -6.16 2.74 -17.53
CA ARG A 368 -4.76 2.27 -17.71
C ARG A 368 -4.67 0.84 -18.30
N ALA A 369 -5.61 0.49 -19.18
CA ALA A 369 -5.54 -0.73 -19.97
C ALA A 369 -4.40 -0.64 -21.00
N GLY A 370 -3.69 -1.75 -21.21
CA GLY A 370 -2.51 -1.83 -22.05
C GLY A 370 -1.21 -1.34 -21.39
N LEU A 371 -0.30 -0.82 -22.21
CA LEU A 371 1.01 -0.34 -21.76
C LEU A 371 0.90 1.05 -21.11
N VAL A 372 1.48 1.20 -19.92
CA VAL A 372 1.45 2.46 -19.15
C VAL A 372 2.78 3.21 -19.17
N GLY A 373 3.80 2.69 -19.86
CA GLY A 373 5.09 3.34 -20.03
C GLY A 373 5.99 3.25 -18.80
N ALA A 374 6.19 4.38 -18.12
CA ALA A 374 7.27 4.59 -17.14
C ALA A 374 7.18 3.73 -15.86
N ASP A 375 5.97 3.28 -15.50
CA ASP A 375 5.78 2.37 -14.37
C ASP A 375 6.13 0.90 -14.71
N GLY A 376 6.36 0.60 -15.98
CA GLY A 376 6.90 -0.68 -16.44
C GLY A 376 5.95 -1.87 -16.29
N ALA A 377 6.53 -3.07 -16.33
CA ALA A 377 5.79 -4.33 -16.48
C ALA A 377 4.80 -4.62 -15.34
N THR A 378 5.07 -4.15 -14.12
CA THR A 378 4.20 -4.38 -12.96
C THR A 378 2.91 -3.57 -13.00
N HIS A 379 2.86 -2.50 -13.79
CA HIS A 379 1.67 -1.66 -13.97
C HIS A 379 1.05 -1.79 -15.35
N ALA A 380 1.64 -2.59 -16.25
CA ALA A 380 1.06 -2.85 -17.55
C ALA A 380 -0.28 -3.61 -17.37
N GLY A 381 -1.37 -2.98 -17.76
CA GLY A 381 -2.71 -3.55 -17.78
C GLY A 381 -2.90 -4.43 -19.02
N ALA A 382 -2.05 -5.43 -19.22
CA ALA A 382 -1.98 -6.16 -20.50
C ALA A 382 -2.84 -7.43 -20.54
N PHE A 383 -3.59 -7.74 -19.47
CA PHE A 383 -4.20 -9.06 -19.30
C PHE A 383 -5.73 -9.02 -19.18
N ASP A 384 -6.35 -7.84 -19.01
CA ASP A 384 -7.79 -7.69 -18.77
C ASP A 384 -8.65 -8.25 -19.90
N ILE A 385 -8.33 -7.94 -21.16
CA ILE A 385 -9.04 -8.50 -22.30
C ILE A 385 -9.08 -10.03 -22.23
N THR A 386 -7.94 -10.67 -21.95
CA THR A 386 -7.85 -12.13 -21.90
C THR A 386 -8.70 -12.70 -20.78
N TYR A 387 -8.53 -12.25 -19.54
CA TYR A 387 -9.21 -12.89 -18.41
C TYR A 387 -10.71 -12.51 -18.32
N LEU A 388 -11.12 -11.35 -18.82
CA LEU A 388 -12.54 -10.96 -18.84
C LEU A 388 -13.31 -11.63 -19.98
N SER A 389 -12.69 -11.77 -21.16
CA SER A 389 -13.37 -12.38 -22.32
C SER A 389 -13.62 -13.88 -22.15
N THR A 390 -12.97 -14.53 -21.18
CA THR A 390 -13.22 -15.93 -20.84
C THR A 390 -14.40 -16.15 -19.89
N LEU A 391 -15.01 -15.07 -19.37
CA LEU A 391 -16.11 -15.17 -18.41
C LEU A 391 -17.46 -15.17 -19.12
N PRO A 392 -18.44 -15.97 -18.65
CA PRO A 392 -19.77 -15.99 -19.24
C PRO A 392 -20.46 -14.63 -19.05
N ASN A 393 -21.24 -14.22 -20.06
CA ASN A 393 -22.06 -13.00 -20.05
C ASN A 393 -21.30 -11.67 -19.92
N PHE A 394 -19.97 -11.68 -20.02
CA PHE A 394 -19.18 -10.45 -20.04
C PHE A 394 -19.15 -9.84 -21.45
N ILE A 395 -19.48 -8.56 -21.53
CA ILE A 395 -19.27 -7.74 -22.72
C ILE A 395 -17.97 -6.96 -22.49
N VAL A 396 -16.94 -7.28 -23.27
CA VAL A 396 -15.63 -6.62 -23.20
C VAL A 396 -15.52 -5.65 -24.36
N MET A 397 -15.28 -4.37 -24.05
CA MET A 397 -15.24 -3.29 -25.04
C MET A 397 -13.93 -2.49 -24.89
N ALA A 398 -13.37 -2.06 -26.02
CA ALA A 398 -12.19 -1.20 -26.07
C ALA A 398 -12.50 0.00 -26.96
N ALA A 399 -12.68 1.18 -26.35
CA ALA A 399 -12.98 2.41 -27.08
C ALA A 399 -11.76 2.87 -27.89
N SER A 400 -11.95 3.08 -29.19
CA SER A 400 -10.94 3.64 -30.09
C SER A 400 -10.83 5.16 -30.01
N ASP A 401 -11.92 5.84 -29.61
CA ASP A 401 -11.98 7.28 -29.43
C ASP A 401 -12.94 7.69 -28.29
N GLU A 402 -12.98 8.98 -27.98
CA GLU A 402 -13.80 9.54 -26.89
C GLU A 402 -15.29 9.45 -27.17
N ALA A 403 -15.72 9.54 -28.44
CA ALA A 403 -17.13 9.44 -28.80
C ALA A 403 -17.62 7.98 -28.66
N GLU A 404 -16.77 7.01 -28.96
CA GLU A 404 -17.02 5.60 -28.74
C GLU A 404 -17.09 5.27 -27.26
N LEU A 405 -16.20 5.84 -26.44
CA LEU A 405 -16.28 5.70 -24.99
C LEU A 405 -17.64 6.17 -24.45
N VAL A 406 -18.13 7.32 -24.92
CA VAL A 406 -19.48 7.82 -24.53
C VAL A 406 -20.56 6.79 -24.89
N ARG A 407 -20.53 6.26 -26.12
CA ARG A 407 -21.51 5.26 -26.56
C ARG A 407 -21.44 3.97 -25.73
N MET A 408 -20.24 3.50 -25.39
CA MET A 408 -20.03 2.32 -24.55
C MET A 408 -20.58 2.52 -23.13
N VAL A 409 -20.38 3.70 -22.53
CA VAL A 409 -20.91 4.04 -21.20
C VAL A 409 -22.45 4.12 -21.20
N ASN A 410 -23.08 4.36 -22.35
CA ASN A 410 -24.54 4.39 -22.51
C ASN A 410 -25.20 3.01 -22.54
N THR A 411 -24.42 1.91 -22.57
CA THR A 411 -24.92 0.53 -22.51
C THR A 411 -25.06 0.05 -21.06
#